data_AF-A0A2L0B7R4-F1
#
_entry.id   AF-A0A2L0B7R4-F1
#
_cell.length_a   1.000
_cell.length_b   1.000
_cell.length_c   1.000
_cell.angle_alpha   90.00
_cell.angle_beta   90.00
_cell.angle_gamma   90.00
#
_symmetry.space_group_name_H-M   'P 1'
#
loop_
_entity.id
_entity.type
_entity.pdbx_description
1 polymer ?
#
loop_
_entity_poly.entity_id
_entity_poly.type
_entity_poly.pdbx_seq_one_letter_code
_entity_poly.pdbx_strand_id
1 'polypeptide(L)'
;LNVDDCQPNPCQNGGTCHDLVNTFSCSCPPGTLGYICEFNIDDCTADACHNNGTCIDKVRGFDCNCPPGFVGPRCEGDINECLSNPCSNAGTLDCVQLVNDYHCNCKAGFMGRHCEHKVNFCDTSPCQNGGMCTTVHAGHKCTCQEGFYGKNCEFSGYDCDSNPCQNNGVCRISDGGGYVCDCPLGTSGINCETDSVNECDSSPCHKESTCQDKIGDYACYCPPKRVGKNCEIYDSNAVGGLGRAITPRQDLKSFYAIDLEKQRQQCLMNNCPMKRGNLNCDEECNNYACDFDGNDCTLGINPWANCTAPIKCWEFFMDGICNDECNSPQCLFDGRDCEKTLQPCNPVYEDYCKQHYANGHCDYGCNNAEC
;
A
#
# COMPACT_ATOMS: atom_id res chain seq x y z
N LEU A 1 66.44 65.91 24.30
CA LEU A 1 65.04 66.24 24.63
C LEU A 1 64.22 65.10 24.06
N ASN A 2 63.48 64.34 24.87
CA ASN A 2 62.55 63.34 24.33
C ASN A 2 61.26 64.06 23.93
N VAL A 3 60.79 63.85 22.71
CA VAL A 3 59.48 64.33 22.27
C VAL A 3 58.50 63.18 22.48
N ASP A 4 57.29 63.46 22.98
CA ASP A 4 56.25 62.44 23.14
C ASP A 4 55.77 61.98 21.76
N ASP A 5 56.30 60.85 21.30
CA ASP A 5 56.00 60.27 20.00
C ASP A 5 54.61 59.59 19.97
N CYS A 6 53.87 59.58 21.10
CA CYS A 6 52.51 59.05 21.22
C CYS A 6 51.41 60.12 21.06
N GLN A 7 51.73 61.36 20.68
CA GLN A 7 50.72 62.40 20.44
C GLN A 7 50.81 63.04 19.03
N PRO A 8 49.77 62.87 18.18
CA PRO A 8 48.56 62.06 18.39
C PRO A 8 48.88 60.55 18.40
N ASN A 9 48.04 59.72 19.05
CA ASN A 9 48.29 58.28 19.20
C ASN A 9 48.48 57.62 17.83
N PRO A 10 49.68 57.09 17.51
CA PRO A 10 49.97 56.49 16.21
C PRO A 10 49.43 55.07 16.07
N CYS A 11 49.09 54.39 17.18
CA CYS A 11 48.61 53.02 17.17
C CYS A 11 47.14 52.93 16.73
N GLN A 12 46.87 52.11 15.71
CA GLN A 12 45.54 51.86 15.16
C GLN A 12 44.80 50.76 15.93
N ASN A 13 43.52 50.52 15.59
CA ASN A 13 42.70 49.42 16.10
C ASN A 13 42.65 49.29 17.63
N GLY A 14 42.74 50.43 18.33
CA GLY A 14 42.74 50.47 19.80
C GLY A 14 44.03 49.94 20.43
N GLY A 15 45.15 50.00 19.70
CA GLY A 15 46.51 49.75 20.21
C GLY A 15 46.94 50.76 21.27
N THR A 16 47.74 50.30 22.21
CA THR A 16 48.30 51.15 23.28
C THR A 16 49.70 51.62 22.88
N CYS A 17 49.91 52.94 22.79
CA CYS A 17 51.21 53.51 22.46
C CYS A 17 52.12 53.61 23.69
N HIS A 18 53.40 53.31 23.48
CA HIS A 18 54.48 53.45 24.46
C HIS A 18 55.57 54.36 23.89
N ASP A 19 55.78 55.51 24.53
CA ASP A 19 56.82 56.49 24.19
C ASP A 19 58.21 55.93 24.50
N LEU A 20 59.14 56.03 23.55
CA LEU A 20 60.53 55.58 23.67
C LEU A 20 61.47 56.74 23.31
N VAL A 21 62.79 56.50 23.27
CA VAL A 21 63.75 57.55 22.96
C VAL A 21 63.88 57.72 21.44
N ASN A 22 63.40 58.86 20.91
CA ASN A 22 63.32 59.18 19.47
C ASN A 22 62.45 58.21 18.65
N THR A 23 61.53 57.49 19.28
CA THR A 23 60.65 56.52 18.63
C THR A 23 59.50 56.11 19.56
N PHE A 24 58.59 55.28 19.08
CA PHE A 24 57.48 54.73 19.87
C PHE A 24 57.32 53.23 19.58
N SER A 25 56.55 52.54 20.42
CA SER A 25 56.11 51.16 20.13
C SER A 25 54.63 50.97 20.46
N CYS A 26 53.95 50.10 19.74
CA CYS A 26 52.54 49.80 19.94
C CYS A 26 52.35 48.40 20.54
N SER A 27 51.59 48.32 21.63
CA SER A 27 51.05 47.06 22.12
C SER A 27 49.70 46.79 21.47
N CYS A 28 49.67 45.79 20.59
CA CYS A 28 48.48 45.44 19.82
C CYS A 28 47.50 44.59 20.64
N PRO A 29 46.19 44.93 20.63
CA PRO A 29 45.18 44.08 21.23
C PRO A 29 45.08 42.74 20.48
N PRO A 30 44.54 41.68 21.13
CA PRO A 30 44.30 40.40 20.49
C PRO A 30 43.52 40.58 19.18
N GLY A 31 43.92 39.84 18.13
CA GLY A 31 43.31 39.94 16.81
C GLY A 31 43.90 41.02 15.91
N THR A 32 44.96 41.73 16.32
CA THR A 32 45.62 42.73 15.46
C THR A 32 47.14 42.54 15.40
N LEU A 33 47.73 42.89 14.27
CA LEU A 33 49.15 42.74 13.94
C LEU A 33 49.70 44.01 13.27
N GLY A 34 51.02 44.09 13.14
CA GLY A 34 51.70 45.20 12.48
C GLY A 34 52.48 46.08 13.46
N TYR A 35 53.24 47.03 12.92
CA TYR A 35 54.09 47.90 13.73
C TYR A 35 53.28 48.91 14.54
N ILE A 36 52.16 49.36 13.98
CA ILE A 36 51.19 50.25 14.62
C ILE A 36 49.82 49.59 14.79
N CYS A 37 49.75 48.26 14.78
CA CYS A 37 48.51 47.49 14.85
C CYS A 37 47.55 47.74 13.67
N GLU A 38 48.10 48.03 12.50
CA GLU A 38 47.38 48.38 11.27
C GLU A 38 46.66 47.19 10.61
N PHE A 39 47.02 45.95 10.95
CA PHE A 39 46.39 44.76 10.38
C PHE A 39 45.39 44.16 11.36
N ASN A 40 44.10 44.09 10.97
CA ASN A 40 43.10 43.27 11.66
C ASN A 40 43.19 41.84 11.12
N ILE A 41 43.21 40.85 12.02
CA ILE A 41 43.10 39.44 11.64
C ILE A 41 41.63 39.18 11.32
N ASP A 42 41.36 38.59 10.16
CA ASP A 42 40.01 38.20 9.77
C ASP A 42 39.52 37.05 10.65
N ASP A 43 38.59 37.35 11.55
CA ASP A 43 38.01 36.38 12.48
C ASP A 43 36.87 35.54 11.82
N CYS A 44 36.54 35.80 10.55
CA CYS A 44 35.51 35.07 9.80
C CYS A 44 36.02 33.73 9.24
N THR A 45 35.98 32.72 10.10
CA THR A 45 36.19 31.32 9.72
C THR A 45 34.92 30.67 9.19
N ALA A 46 35.03 29.52 8.49
CA ALA A 46 33.90 28.81 7.90
C ALA A 46 32.78 28.45 8.90
N ASP A 47 33.14 28.22 10.17
CA ASP A 47 32.19 27.89 11.23
C ASP A 47 31.81 29.10 12.09
N ALA A 48 32.26 30.33 11.76
CA ALA A 48 32.02 31.50 12.62
C ALA A 48 30.52 31.76 12.86
N CYS A 49 29.70 31.65 11.82
CA CYS A 49 28.25 31.82 11.87
C CYS A 49 27.52 30.54 11.46
N HIS A 50 26.51 30.15 12.23
CA HIS A 50 25.65 28.99 11.94
C HIS A 50 24.51 29.37 11.00
N ASN A 51 23.78 28.35 10.52
CA ASN A 51 22.52 28.49 9.77
C ASN A 51 22.60 29.49 8.60
N ASN A 52 23.71 29.44 7.86
CA ASN A 52 23.95 30.31 6.71
C ASN A 52 24.02 31.81 7.07
N GLY A 53 24.38 32.14 8.31
CA GLY A 53 24.67 33.49 8.77
C GLY A 53 25.87 34.10 8.05
N THR A 54 25.80 35.40 7.79
CA THR A 54 26.90 36.14 7.15
C THR A 54 27.83 36.68 8.22
N CYS A 55 29.08 36.22 8.20
CA CYS A 55 30.11 36.72 9.12
C CYS A 55 30.59 38.11 8.70
N ILE A 56 30.75 39.00 9.68
CA ILE A 56 31.25 40.36 9.53
C ILE A 56 32.44 40.53 10.46
N ASP A 57 33.62 40.62 9.89
CA ASP A 57 34.87 40.85 10.62
C ASP A 57 34.83 42.20 11.37
N LYS A 58 35.35 42.21 12.60
CA LYS A 58 35.43 43.38 13.48
C LYS A 58 36.81 43.46 14.12
N VAL A 59 37.16 44.64 14.63
CA VAL A 59 38.37 44.80 15.43
C VAL A 59 38.15 44.09 16.78
N ARG A 60 38.89 43.00 17.02
CA ARG A 60 38.82 42.09 18.19
C ARG A 60 37.68 41.06 18.16
N GLY A 61 37.27 40.56 16.99
CA GLY A 61 36.29 39.48 16.87
C GLY A 61 35.46 39.59 15.60
N PHE A 62 34.29 38.94 15.60
CA PHE A 62 33.35 38.98 14.49
C PHE A 62 31.91 39.12 15.00
N ASP A 63 31.03 39.65 14.14
CA ASP A 63 29.58 39.62 14.32
C ASP A 63 28.94 38.73 13.26
N CYS A 64 27.80 38.12 13.57
CA CYS A 64 27.00 37.38 12.59
C CYS A 64 25.72 38.13 12.25
N ASN A 65 25.47 38.33 10.97
CA ASN A 65 24.16 38.73 10.47
C ASN A 65 23.33 37.49 10.18
N CYS A 66 22.28 37.28 10.98
CA CYS A 66 21.45 36.09 10.89
C CYS A 66 20.38 36.21 9.80
N PRO A 67 20.13 35.14 9.03
CA PRO A 67 18.99 35.11 8.14
C PRO A 67 17.69 35.12 8.94
N PRO A 68 16.55 35.49 8.30
CA PRO A 68 15.24 35.37 8.93
C PRO A 68 15.02 33.97 9.51
N GLY A 69 14.36 33.90 10.67
CA GLY A 69 14.11 32.65 11.40
C GLY A 69 15.22 32.24 12.38
N PHE A 70 16.37 32.93 12.38
CA PHE A 70 17.48 32.58 13.29
C PHE A 70 17.89 33.73 14.21
N VAL A 71 18.35 33.37 15.41
CA VAL A 71 18.75 34.29 16.48
C VAL A 71 20.01 33.78 17.18
N GLY A 72 20.60 34.66 17.99
CA GLY A 72 21.81 34.39 18.76
C GLY A 72 23.04 35.06 18.15
N PRO A 73 24.12 35.20 18.93
CA PRO A 73 25.35 35.87 18.51
C PRO A 73 26.03 35.20 17.31
N ARG A 74 25.77 33.90 17.09
CA ARG A 74 26.29 33.13 15.96
C ARG A 74 25.17 32.51 15.12
N CYS A 75 23.94 33.01 15.24
CA CYS A 75 22.76 32.47 14.55
C CYS A 75 22.46 31.00 14.87
N GLU A 76 22.83 30.56 16.07
CA GLU A 76 22.70 29.17 16.51
C GLU A 76 21.28 28.77 16.93
N GLY A 77 20.42 29.75 17.23
CA GLY A 77 19.06 29.53 17.67
C GLY A 77 18.06 29.66 16.53
N ASP A 78 17.10 28.73 16.45
CA ASP A 78 15.91 28.83 15.61
C ASP A 78 14.81 29.57 16.38
N ILE A 79 14.14 30.53 15.73
CA ILE A 79 13.03 31.30 16.31
C ILE A 79 11.80 30.41 16.36
N ASN A 80 11.11 30.33 17.50
CA ASN A 80 9.85 29.60 17.54
C ASN A 80 8.68 30.41 16.95
N GLU A 81 8.32 30.18 15.68
CA GLU A 81 7.23 30.88 14.99
C GLU A 81 5.85 30.59 15.60
N CYS A 82 5.65 29.41 16.20
CA CYS A 82 4.37 29.05 16.84
C CYS A 82 4.01 29.99 18.02
N LEU A 83 4.99 30.62 18.68
CA LEU A 83 4.75 31.58 19.76
C LEU A 83 4.00 32.84 19.31
N SER A 84 4.01 33.13 18.01
CA SER A 84 3.26 34.26 17.44
C SER A 84 1.77 33.95 17.24
N ASN A 85 1.32 32.73 17.60
CA ASN A 85 -0.04 32.21 17.37
C ASN A 85 -0.52 32.38 15.92
N PRO A 86 0.24 31.89 14.92
CA PRO A 86 -0.14 32.05 13.52
C PRO A 86 -1.34 31.17 13.13
N CYS A 87 -1.63 30.10 13.87
CA CYS A 87 -2.69 29.14 13.55
C CYS A 87 -4.07 29.56 14.09
N SER A 88 -5.14 29.21 13.38
CA SER A 88 -6.53 29.46 13.81
C SER A 88 -6.89 28.63 15.04
N ASN A 89 -7.23 29.29 16.14
CA ASN A 89 -7.64 28.62 17.40
C ASN A 89 -8.84 27.68 17.21
N ALA A 90 -9.76 28.02 16.31
CA ALA A 90 -10.95 27.22 16.06
C ALA A 90 -10.59 25.91 15.32
N GLY A 91 -9.75 26.02 14.29
CA GLY A 91 -9.46 24.95 13.35
C GLY A 91 -8.17 24.15 13.59
N THR A 92 -7.34 24.53 14.55
CA THR A 92 -6.00 23.90 14.75
C THR A 92 -5.98 23.01 15.98
N LEU A 93 -5.40 21.81 15.86
CA LEU A 93 -5.13 20.86 16.94
C LEU A 93 -3.86 21.26 17.71
N ASP A 94 -2.77 21.49 16.98
CA ASP A 94 -1.47 21.91 17.50
C ASP A 94 -0.67 22.66 16.42
N CYS A 95 0.30 23.47 16.85
CA CYS A 95 1.26 24.14 15.98
C CYS A 95 2.62 23.46 16.13
N VAL A 96 3.20 23.07 15.00
CA VAL A 96 4.51 22.43 14.92
C VAL A 96 5.54 23.45 14.47
N GLN A 97 6.57 23.61 15.29
CA GLN A 97 7.76 24.41 14.98
C GLN A 97 8.59 23.74 13.89
N LEU A 98 9.00 24.50 12.86
CA LEU A 98 9.93 24.07 11.81
C LEU A 98 11.06 25.09 11.66
N VAL A 99 12.10 24.75 10.91
CA VAL A 99 13.24 25.66 10.70
C VAL A 99 12.81 26.85 9.83
N ASN A 100 12.76 28.04 10.42
CA ASN A 100 12.27 29.27 9.77
C ASN A 100 10.85 29.12 9.15
N ASP A 101 10.00 28.27 9.74
CA ASP A 101 8.61 28.08 9.31
C ASP A 101 7.78 27.41 10.42
N TYR A 102 6.49 27.24 10.20
CA TYR A 102 5.62 26.49 11.10
C TYR A 102 4.57 25.71 10.31
N HIS A 103 4.00 24.70 10.95
CA HIS A 103 2.89 23.93 10.41
C HIS A 103 1.72 23.88 11.39
N CYS A 104 0.52 24.20 10.92
CA CYS A 104 -0.70 24.08 11.71
C CYS A 104 -1.36 22.72 11.41
N ASN A 105 -1.40 21.83 12.41
CA ASN A 105 -2.14 20.58 12.28
C ASN A 105 -3.63 20.87 12.39
N CYS A 106 -4.36 20.80 11.27
CA CYS A 106 -5.78 21.13 11.26
C CYS A 106 -6.64 20.04 11.91
N LYS A 107 -7.61 20.47 12.71
CA LYS A 107 -8.72 19.63 13.17
C LYS A 107 -9.47 19.11 11.95
N ALA A 108 -10.06 17.93 12.09
CA ALA A 108 -10.90 17.35 11.05
C ALA A 108 -12.00 18.33 10.61
N GLY A 109 -12.15 18.51 9.30
CA GLY A 109 -13.06 19.49 8.71
C GLY A 109 -12.52 20.93 8.61
N PHE A 110 -11.23 21.16 8.87
CA PHE A 110 -10.55 22.44 8.61
C PHE A 110 -9.36 22.26 7.66
N MET A 111 -9.06 23.31 6.89
CA MET A 111 -7.93 23.38 5.96
C MET A 111 -7.39 24.80 5.85
N GLY A 112 -6.31 24.97 5.08
CA GLY A 112 -5.59 26.24 4.90
C GLY A 112 -4.27 26.24 5.67
N ARG A 113 -3.37 27.18 5.35
CA ARG A 113 -2.05 27.29 6.00
C ARG A 113 -2.19 27.52 7.51
N HIS A 114 -3.28 28.17 7.92
CA HIS A 114 -3.58 28.51 9.29
C HIS A 114 -4.82 27.77 9.81
N CYS A 115 -5.31 26.73 9.10
CA CYS A 115 -6.56 26.03 9.43
C CYS A 115 -7.77 26.97 9.55
N GLU A 116 -7.79 28.03 8.74
CA GLU A 116 -8.77 29.10 8.75
C GLU A 116 -10.05 28.78 7.98
N HIS A 117 -10.02 27.77 7.10
CA HIS A 117 -11.14 27.40 6.26
C HIS A 117 -11.84 26.15 6.78
N LYS A 118 -13.15 26.24 7.00
CA LYS A 118 -13.99 25.07 7.28
C LYS A 118 -14.32 24.35 5.98
N VAL A 119 -13.96 23.07 5.88
CA VAL A 119 -14.21 22.24 4.71
C VAL A 119 -15.66 21.76 4.72
N ASN A 120 -16.38 22.01 3.64
CA ASN A 120 -17.64 21.33 3.36
C ASN A 120 -17.37 20.17 2.40
N PHE A 121 -17.27 18.96 2.95
CA PHE A 121 -17.00 17.74 2.18
C PHE A 121 -18.10 17.41 1.16
N CYS A 122 -19.28 18.03 1.27
CA CYS A 122 -20.37 17.84 0.31
C CYS A 122 -20.38 18.85 -0.86
N ASP A 123 -19.55 19.89 -0.85
CA ASP A 123 -19.53 20.91 -1.93
C ASP A 123 -19.16 20.31 -3.29
N THR A 124 -18.34 19.26 -3.31
CA THR A 124 -17.95 18.54 -4.53
C THR A 124 -18.95 17.46 -4.94
N SER A 125 -20.09 17.34 -4.26
CA SER A 125 -21.10 16.31 -4.49
C SER A 125 -20.52 14.89 -4.60
N PRO A 126 -19.83 14.39 -3.55
CA PRO A 126 -19.10 13.11 -3.61
C PRO A 126 -20.00 11.87 -3.69
N CYS A 127 -21.28 11.98 -3.31
CA CYS A 127 -22.24 10.87 -3.37
C CYS A 127 -22.83 10.74 -4.78
N GLN A 128 -22.62 9.58 -5.40
CA GLN A 128 -23.11 9.23 -6.74
C GLN A 128 -24.55 8.69 -6.67
N ASN A 129 -25.16 8.45 -7.85
CA ASN A 129 -26.45 7.78 -8.00
C ASN A 129 -27.60 8.36 -7.14
N GLY A 130 -27.59 9.68 -6.91
CA GLY A 130 -28.63 10.36 -6.13
C GLY A 130 -28.53 10.15 -4.61
N GLY A 131 -27.39 9.69 -4.11
CA GLY A 131 -27.13 9.56 -2.67
C GLY A 131 -27.12 10.93 -1.96
N MET A 132 -27.64 10.96 -0.73
CA MET A 132 -27.70 12.19 0.08
C MET A 132 -26.40 12.35 0.89
N CYS A 133 -25.69 13.47 0.67
CA CYS A 133 -24.45 13.79 1.37
C CYS A 133 -24.71 14.51 2.69
N THR A 134 -24.04 14.05 3.76
CA THR A 134 -24.01 14.74 5.07
C THR A 134 -22.58 14.93 5.53
N THR A 135 -22.25 16.10 6.07
CA THR A 135 -20.91 16.35 6.64
C THR A 135 -20.80 15.74 8.04
N VAL A 136 -19.69 15.05 8.29
CA VAL A 136 -19.35 14.49 9.61
C VAL A 136 -18.07 15.14 10.12
N HIS A 137 -17.71 14.93 11.39
CA HIS A 137 -16.52 15.53 12.00
C HIS A 137 -15.24 15.31 11.17
N ALA A 138 -15.11 14.18 10.49
CA ALA A 138 -14.01 13.87 9.59
C ALA A 138 -14.52 13.31 8.26
N GLY A 139 -14.88 14.21 7.33
CA GLY A 139 -15.28 13.84 5.97
C GLY A 139 -16.79 13.99 5.72
N HIS A 140 -17.29 13.16 4.80
CA HIS A 140 -18.70 13.07 4.46
C HIS A 140 -19.23 11.64 4.68
N LYS A 141 -20.53 11.53 4.91
CA LYS A 141 -21.29 10.29 4.89
C LYS A 141 -22.35 10.38 3.80
N CYS A 142 -22.37 9.38 2.92
CA CYS A 142 -23.41 9.22 1.91
C CYS A 142 -24.50 8.27 2.42
N THR A 143 -25.75 8.69 2.27
CA THR A 143 -26.92 7.80 2.42
C THR A 143 -27.39 7.42 1.02
N CYS A 144 -27.27 6.15 0.67
CA CYS A 144 -27.57 5.66 -0.67
C CYS A 144 -29.07 5.44 -0.89
N GLN A 145 -29.50 5.61 -2.14
CA GLN A 145 -30.85 5.25 -2.59
C GLN A 145 -30.98 3.73 -2.69
N GLU A 146 -32.22 3.23 -2.71
CA GLU A 146 -32.50 1.80 -2.79
C GLU A 146 -31.81 1.15 -4.00
N GLY A 147 -31.09 0.05 -3.77
CA GLY A 147 -30.34 -0.67 -4.81
C GLY A 147 -28.94 -0.14 -5.09
N PHE A 148 -28.45 0.86 -4.34
CA PHE A 148 -27.07 1.35 -4.42
C PHE A 148 -26.35 1.25 -3.08
N TYR A 149 -25.05 0.98 -3.14
CA TYR A 149 -24.20 0.80 -1.97
C TYR A 149 -22.76 1.28 -2.22
N GLY A 150 -21.91 1.16 -1.20
CA GLY A 150 -20.55 1.71 -1.22
C GLY A 150 -20.44 3.05 -0.48
N LYS A 151 -19.20 3.49 -0.25
CA LYS A 151 -18.91 4.68 0.57
C LYS A 151 -19.50 5.96 -0.02
N ASN A 152 -19.55 6.01 -1.36
CA ASN A 152 -20.05 7.12 -2.16
C ASN A 152 -21.26 6.72 -3.01
N CYS A 153 -21.93 5.61 -2.71
CA CYS A 153 -23.05 5.07 -3.49
C CYS A 153 -22.69 4.76 -4.95
N GLU A 154 -21.45 4.34 -5.18
CA GLU A 154 -20.87 4.07 -6.49
C GLU A 154 -21.28 2.72 -7.10
N PHE A 155 -21.72 1.77 -6.27
CA PHE A 155 -22.06 0.41 -6.70
C PHE A 155 -23.58 0.18 -6.72
N SER A 156 -24.04 -0.65 -7.66
CA SER A 156 -25.42 -1.15 -7.73
C SER A 156 -25.52 -2.56 -7.14
N GLY A 157 -26.43 -2.80 -6.18
CA GLY A 157 -26.59 -4.08 -5.46
C GLY A 157 -26.72 -3.90 -3.93
N TYR A 158 -26.39 -4.95 -3.16
CA TYR A 158 -26.29 -4.91 -1.69
C TYR A 158 -24.83 -5.09 -1.21
N ASP A 159 -24.49 -4.56 -0.02
CA ASP A 159 -23.12 -4.52 0.51
C ASP A 159 -22.39 -5.88 0.56
N CYS A 160 -23.12 -6.99 0.73
CA CYS A 160 -22.56 -8.33 0.81
C CYS A 160 -22.38 -9.04 -0.55
N ASP A 161 -22.88 -8.47 -1.66
CA ASP A 161 -22.84 -9.12 -2.98
C ASP A 161 -21.40 -9.31 -3.51
N SER A 162 -20.46 -8.50 -3.01
CA SER A 162 -19.02 -8.59 -3.32
C SER A 162 -18.26 -9.61 -2.48
N ASN A 163 -18.93 -10.33 -1.56
CA ASN A 163 -18.33 -11.24 -0.59
C ASN A 163 -17.09 -10.65 0.13
N PRO A 164 -17.23 -9.51 0.84
CA PRO A 164 -16.09 -8.79 1.40
C PRO A 164 -15.39 -9.51 2.58
N CYS A 165 -16.06 -10.47 3.22
CA CYS A 165 -15.53 -11.20 4.37
C CYS A 165 -14.61 -12.35 3.93
N GLN A 166 -13.35 -12.31 4.37
CA GLN A 166 -12.34 -13.32 4.08
C GLN A 166 -12.44 -14.49 5.08
N ASN A 167 -11.66 -15.55 4.83
CA ASN A 167 -11.50 -16.70 5.74
C ASN A 167 -12.82 -17.33 6.21
N ASN A 168 -13.82 -17.41 5.33
CA ASN A 168 -15.17 -17.91 5.62
C ASN A 168 -15.96 -17.07 6.64
N GLY A 169 -15.66 -15.78 6.80
CA GLY A 169 -16.50 -14.84 7.54
C GLY A 169 -17.90 -14.70 6.95
N VAL A 170 -18.90 -14.56 7.81
CA VAL A 170 -20.30 -14.37 7.38
C VAL A 170 -20.59 -12.87 7.27
N CYS A 171 -20.92 -12.41 6.06
CA CYS A 171 -21.28 -11.01 5.84
C CYS A 171 -22.71 -10.72 6.31
N ARG A 172 -22.88 -9.64 7.08
CA ARG A 172 -24.18 -9.09 7.48
C ARG A 172 -24.24 -7.61 7.14
N ILE A 173 -25.40 -7.16 6.67
CA ILE A 173 -25.65 -5.73 6.38
C ILE A 173 -25.84 -4.98 7.70
N SER A 174 -25.23 -3.81 7.82
CA SER A 174 -25.31 -2.95 9.01
C SER A 174 -26.42 -1.90 8.89
N ASP A 175 -27.18 -1.69 9.96
CA ASP A 175 -28.26 -0.68 10.03
C ASP A 175 -27.76 0.77 9.81
N GLY A 176 -26.44 1.00 9.94
CA GLY A 176 -25.79 2.30 9.73
C GLY A 176 -25.36 2.59 8.28
N GLY A 177 -25.56 1.63 7.37
CA GLY A 177 -24.98 1.57 6.02
C GLY A 177 -23.63 0.84 6.01
N GLY A 178 -23.41 -0.05 5.04
CA GLY A 178 -22.23 -0.89 4.93
C GLY A 178 -22.44 -2.33 5.42
N TYR A 179 -21.36 -3.09 5.58
CA TYR A 179 -21.37 -4.48 6.05
C TYR A 179 -20.56 -4.67 7.33
N VAL A 180 -20.84 -5.77 8.02
CA VAL A 180 -20.08 -6.30 9.15
C VAL A 180 -19.79 -7.77 8.87
N CYS A 181 -18.53 -8.18 9.07
CA CYS A 181 -18.13 -9.56 8.96
C CYS A 181 -18.14 -10.24 10.34
N ASP A 182 -18.93 -11.31 10.47
CA ASP A 182 -18.82 -12.22 11.60
C ASP A 182 -17.64 -13.15 11.36
N CYS A 183 -16.54 -12.84 12.02
CA CYS A 183 -15.30 -13.57 11.84
C CYS A 183 -15.31 -14.92 12.57
N PRO A 184 -14.87 -16.01 11.90
CA PRO A 184 -14.72 -17.29 12.55
C PRO A 184 -13.62 -17.25 13.61
N LEU A 185 -13.73 -18.18 14.56
CA LEU A 185 -12.76 -18.33 15.66
C LEU A 185 -11.34 -18.41 15.10
N GLY A 186 -10.44 -17.62 15.67
CA GLY A 186 -9.05 -17.51 15.20
C GLY A 186 -8.81 -16.31 14.28
N THR A 187 -9.85 -15.69 13.71
CA THR A 187 -9.71 -14.50 12.85
C THR A 187 -10.32 -13.23 13.45
N SER A 188 -9.75 -12.08 13.10
CA SER A 188 -10.25 -10.75 13.43
C SER A 188 -10.04 -9.76 12.29
N GLY A 189 -10.40 -8.50 12.48
CA GLY A 189 -10.28 -7.45 11.46
C GLY A 189 -11.63 -7.07 10.87
N ILE A 190 -11.65 -6.10 9.95
CA ILE A 190 -12.90 -5.62 9.35
C ILE A 190 -13.48 -6.66 8.39
N ASN A 191 -12.58 -7.37 7.71
CA ASN A 191 -12.86 -8.39 6.71
C ASN A 191 -12.38 -9.78 7.14
N CYS A 192 -12.12 -10.01 8.44
CA CYS A 192 -11.56 -11.25 8.96
C CYS A 192 -10.17 -11.61 8.41
N GLU A 193 -9.40 -10.59 8.05
CA GLU A 193 -8.08 -10.67 7.41
C GLU A 193 -6.91 -10.87 8.38
N THR A 194 -7.14 -10.62 9.67
CA THR A 194 -6.09 -10.72 10.69
C THR A 194 -6.20 -12.01 11.46
N ASP A 195 -5.05 -12.59 11.77
CA ASP A 195 -4.93 -13.74 12.65
C ASP A 195 -4.91 -13.27 14.11
N SER A 196 -5.79 -13.86 14.93
CA SER A 196 -6.00 -13.47 16.32
C SER A 196 -5.59 -14.55 17.32
N VAL A 197 -5.35 -15.78 16.85
CA VAL A 197 -5.02 -16.92 17.69
C VAL A 197 -3.95 -17.74 17.00
N ASN A 198 -2.82 -17.97 17.66
CA ASN A 198 -1.85 -18.95 17.17
C ASN A 198 -2.33 -20.37 17.53
N GLU A 199 -2.90 -21.10 16.58
CA GLU A 199 -3.45 -22.43 16.89
C GLU A 199 -2.37 -23.47 17.22
N CYS A 200 -1.11 -23.22 16.85
CA CYS A 200 0.02 -24.10 17.17
C CYS A 200 0.39 -24.11 18.67
N ASP A 201 0.00 -23.09 19.45
CA ASP A 201 0.25 -23.04 20.89
C ASP A 201 -0.44 -24.19 21.65
N SER A 202 -1.53 -24.71 21.10
CA SER A 202 -2.25 -25.87 21.65
C SER A 202 -1.54 -27.21 21.42
N SER A 203 -0.39 -27.21 20.70
CA SER A 203 0.32 -28.40 20.24
C SER A 203 -0.58 -29.43 19.53
N PRO A 204 -1.33 -29.02 18.48
CA PRO A 204 -2.35 -29.88 17.87
C PRO A 204 -1.76 -31.00 17.00
N CYS A 205 -0.51 -30.84 16.55
CA CYS A 205 0.20 -31.80 15.71
C CYS A 205 0.84 -32.93 16.53
N HIS A 206 1.05 -34.08 15.90
CA HIS A 206 1.85 -35.16 16.48
C HIS A 206 3.25 -34.68 16.92
N LYS A 207 3.82 -35.30 17.97
CA LYS A 207 5.10 -34.87 18.60
C LYS A 207 6.31 -34.81 17.66
N GLU A 208 6.24 -35.49 16.52
CA GLU A 208 7.30 -35.58 15.51
C GLU A 208 6.96 -34.78 14.23
N SER A 209 5.88 -34.00 14.23
CA SER A 209 5.51 -33.11 13.13
C SER A 209 5.75 -31.64 13.49
N THR A 210 5.97 -30.83 12.45
CA THR A 210 6.14 -29.38 12.58
C THR A 210 4.77 -28.72 12.43
N CYS A 211 4.39 -27.83 13.35
CA CYS A 211 3.18 -27.01 13.23
C CYS A 211 3.53 -25.66 12.60
N GLN A 212 2.71 -25.22 11.65
CA GLN A 212 2.77 -23.88 11.07
C GLN A 212 1.43 -23.19 11.29
N ASP A 213 1.51 -22.01 11.88
CA ASP A 213 0.38 -21.12 12.13
C ASP A 213 -0.16 -20.54 10.81
N LYS A 214 -1.48 -20.46 10.68
CA LYS A 214 -2.17 -19.86 9.53
C LYS A 214 -3.35 -19.04 10.04
N ILE A 215 -3.82 -18.12 9.21
CA ILE A 215 -4.93 -17.24 9.57
C ILE A 215 -6.20 -18.08 9.84
N GLY A 216 -6.57 -18.22 11.12
CA GLY A 216 -7.73 -18.98 11.58
C GLY A 216 -7.63 -20.51 11.46
N ASP A 217 -6.44 -21.06 11.23
CA ASP A 217 -6.21 -22.51 11.20
C ASP A 217 -4.72 -22.84 11.39
N TYR A 218 -4.36 -24.12 11.50
CA TYR A 218 -2.96 -24.55 11.52
C TYR A 218 -2.68 -25.63 10.47
N ALA A 219 -1.40 -25.77 10.13
CA ALA A 219 -0.89 -26.80 9.25
C ALA A 219 0.14 -27.68 9.97
N CYS A 220 -0.10 -28.99 10.03
CA CYS A 220 0.88 -29.95 10.50
C CYS A 220 1.67 -30.55 9.34
N TYR A 221 3.01 -30.56 9.41
CA TYR A 221 3.86 -31.23 8.44
C TYR A 221 4.26 -32.61 8.98
N CYS A 222 3.64 -33.64 8.43
CA CYS A 222 3.77 -35.02 8.86
C CYS A 222 5.09 -35.65 8.42
N PRO A 223 5.77 -36.37 9.31
CA PRO A 223 6.93 -37.18 8.93
C PRO A 223 6.51 -38.36 8.05
N PRO A 224 7.46 -39.04 7.39
CA PRO A 224 7.18 -40.25 6.64
C PRO A 224 6.43 -41.27 7.49
N LYS A 225 5.53 -41.99 6.84
CA LYS A 225 4.60 -42.96 7.41
C LYS A 225 3.46 -42.40 8.26
N ARG A 226 3.24 -41.08 8.24
CA ARG A 226 2.13 -40.44 8.96
C ARG A 226 1.29 -39.53 8.06
N VAL A 227 -0.01 -39.53 8.31
CA VAL A 227 -1.06 -38.78 7.58
C VAL A 227 -2.16 -38.32 8.54
N GLY A 228 -3.14 -37.56 8.06
CA GLY A 228 -4.19 -36.91 8.87
C GLY A 228 -3.94 -35.41 9.04
N LYS A 229 -4.97 -34.63 9.42
CA LYS A 229 -4.85 -33.17 9.61
C LYS A 229 -3.79 -32.85 10.67
N ASN A 230 -3.66 -33.74 11.66
CA ASN A 230 -2.80 -33.59 12.81
C ASN A 230 -1.64 -34.61 12.82
N CYS A 231 -1.43 -35.35 11.73
CA CYS A 231 -0.44 -36.44 11.62
C CYS A 231 -0.67 -37.59 12.62
N GLU A 232 -1.93 -37.80 12.97
CA GLU A 232 -2.41 -38.75 13.97
C GLU A 232 -2.52 -40.18 13.44
N ILE A 233 -2.56 -40.36 12.11
CA ILE A 233 -2.77 -41.65 11.45
C ILE A 233 -1.42 -42.18 10.97
N TYR A 234 -1.13 -43.44 11.29
CA TYR A 234 0.05 -44.15 10.78
C TYR A 234 -0.31 -44.91 9.50
N ASP A 235 0.40 -44.64 8.42
CA ASP A 235 0.29 -45.33 7.12
C ASP A 235 1.70 -45.71 6.65
N SER A 236 2.01 -47.00 6.59
CA SER A 236 3.34 -47.50 6.22
C SER A 236 3.82 -47.07 4.83
N ASN A 237 2.92 -46.67 3.93
CA ASN A 237 3.23 -46.27 2.56
C ASN A 237 3.27 -44.75 2.37
N ALA A 238 2.91 -43.96 3.40
CA ALA A 238 2.87 -42.52 3.28
C ALA A 238 4.28 -41.91 3.24
N VAL A 239 4.50 -41.00 2.29
CA VAL A 239 5.77 -40.27 2.15
C VAL A 239 5.91 -39.15 3.19
N GLY A 240 4.82 -38.80 3.88
CA GLY A 240 4.74 -37.62 4.75
C GLY A 240 4.30 -36.38 3.98
N GLY A 241 4.48 -35.20 4.57
CA GLY A 241 4.11 -33.90 3.97
C GLY A 241 2.98 -33.19 4.71
N LEU A 242 2.29 -32.26 4.03
CA LEU A 242 1.23 -31.47 4.67
C LEU A 242 0.07 -32.36 5.11
N GLY A 243 -0.27 -32.29 6.40
CA GLY A 243 -1.40 -32.95 7.02
C GLY A 243 -2.71 -32.44 6.42
N ARG A 244 -3.52 -33.36 5.92
CA ARG A 244 -4.83 -33.07 5.33
C ARG A 244 -5.89 -33.88 6.04
N ALA A 245 -7.07 -33.29 6.23
CA ALA A 245 -8.22 -34.03 6.70
C ALA A 245 -8.51 -35.17 5.71
N ILE A 246 -8.47 -36.41 6.19
CA ILE A 246 -8.85 -37.57 5.39
C ILE A 246 -10.38 -37.62 5.38
N THR A 247 -10.98 -36.88 4.46
CA THR A 247 -12.35 -37.21 4.04
C THR A 247 -12.29 -38.58 3.36
N PRO A 248 -13.25 -39.49 3.62
CA PRO A 248 -13.36 -40.70 2.82
C PRO A 248 -13.40 -40.26 1.36
N ARG A 249 -12.48 -40.76 0.52
CA ARG A 249 -12.45 -40.44 -0.91
C ARG A 249 -13.85 -40.68 -1.47
N GLN A 250 -14.63 -39.63 -1.66
CA GLN A 250 -15.72 -39.66 -2.61
C GLN A 250 -15.08 -39.67 -3.98
N ASP A 251 -15.30 -40.76 -4.69
CA ASP A 251 -14.87 -40.94 -6.06
C ASP A 251 -15.51 -39.83 -6.90
N LEU A 252 -14.74 -38.80 -7.30
CA LEU A 252 -15.26 -37.70 -8.11
C LEU A 252 -15.91 -38.21 -9.41
N LYS A 253 -15.48 -39.37 -9.92
CA LYS A 253 -16.13 -40.04 -11.06
C LYS A 253 -17.59 -40.42 -10.75
N SER A 254 -17.90 -40.80 -9.51
CA SER A 254 -19.25 -41.10 -9.07
C SER A 254 -20.11 -39.85 -8.95
N PHE A 255 -19.54 -38.73 -8.50
CA PHE A 255 -20.29 -37.48 -8.36
C PHE A 255 -20.70 -36.91 -9.73
N TYR A 256 -19.76 -36.81 -10.68
CA TYR A 256 -20.05 -36.38 -12.04
C TYR A 256 -21.02 -37.33 -12.77
N ALA A 257 -20.91 -38.64 -12.55
CA ALA A 257 -21.85 -39.60 -13.13
C ALA A 257 -23.28 -39.46 -12.57
N ILE A 258 -23.42 -39.24 -11.26
CA ILE A 258 -24.72 -39.02 -10.61
C ILE A 258 -25.34 -37.68 -11.04
N ASP A 259 -24.53 -36.62 -11.12
CA ASP A 259 -25.00 -35.30 -11.57
C ASP A 259 -25.41 -35.33 -13.05
N LEU A 260 -24.62 -35.95 -13.92
CA LEU A 260 -24.97 -36.12 -15.34
C LEU A 260 -26.26 -36.92 -15.52
N GLU A 261 -26.49 -37.96 -14.71
CA GLU A 261 -27.74 -38.73 -14.77
C GLU A 261 -28.94 -37.90 -14.28
N LYS A 262 -28.77 -37.09 -13.23
CA LYS A 262 -29.81 -36.17 -12.77
C LYS A 262 -30.16 -35.13 -13.84
N GLN A 263 -29.15 -34.57 -14.52
CA GLN A 263 -29.36 -33.62 -15.61
C GLN A 263 -30.11 -34.28 -16.79
N ARG A 264 -29.78 -35.53 -17.15
CA ARG A 264 -30.52 -36.29 -18.17
C ARG A 264 -31.99 -36.50 -17.82
N GLN A 265 -32.29 -36.83 -16.57
CA GLN A 265 -33.68 -36.94 -16.11
C GLN A 265 -34.41 -35.60 -16.20
N GLN A 266 -33.72 -34.49 -15.92
CA GLN A 266 -34.27 -33.14 -16.05
C GLN A 266 -34.55 -32.78 -17.52
N CYS A 267 -33.70 -33.18 -18.47
CA CYS A 267 -33.97 -33.05 -19.91
C CYS A 267 -35.27 -33.77 -20.33
N LEU A 268 -35.54 -34.95 -19.75
CA LEU A 268 -36.76 -35.70 -19.99
C LEU A 268 -37.98 -34.98 -19.41
N MET A 269 -37.87 -34.43 -18.18
CA MET A 269 -38.96 -33.64 -17.59
C MET A 269 -39.27 -32.37 -18.39
N ASN A 270 -38.25 -31.74 -18.98
CA ASN A 270 -38.39 -30.55 -19.80
C ASN A 270 -38.82 -30.84 -21.26
N ASN A 271 -39.04 -32.11 -21.62
CA ASN A 271 -39.39 -32.55 -22.98
C ASN A 271 -38.38 -32.12 -24.07
N CYS A 272 -37.09 -31.96 -23.71
CA CYS A 272 -36.04 -31.58 -24.65
C CYS A 272 -35.92 -32.46 -25.91
N PRO A 273 -36.19 -33.78 -25.88
CA PRO A 273 -36.16 -34.60 -27.10
C PRO A 273 -37.17 -34.20 -28.19
N MET A 274 -38.27 -33.51 -27.83
CA MET A 274 -39.26 -32.99 -28.79
C MET A 274 -38.96 -31.57 -29.25
N LYS A 275 -38.10 -30.86 -28.52
CA LYS A 275 -37.66 -29.50 -28.81
C LYS A 275 -36.40 -29.50 -29.68
N ARG A 276 -35.55 -30.51 -29.53
CA ARG A 276 -34.33 -30.71 -30.31
C ARG A 276 -34.57 -30.59 -31.84
N GLY A 277 -33.90 -29.66 -32.49
CA GLY A 277 -33.90 -29.50 -33.97
C GLY A 277 -35.15 -28.81 -34.52
N ASN A 278 -35.87 -28.03 -33.70
CA ASN A 278 -37.05 -27.26 -34.05
C ASN A 278 -36.72 -25.82 -34.55
N LEU A 279 -35.44 -25.44 -34.61
CA LEU A 279 -34.91 -24.10 -34.98
C LEU A 279 -35.26 -22.97 -33.99
N ASN A 280 -35.73 -23.32 -32.80
CA ASN A 280 -36.02 -22.41 -31.71
C ASN A 280 -35.08 -22.76 -30.55
N CYS A 281 -34.31 -21.79 -30.05
CA CYS A 281 -33.37 -22.05 -28.97
C CYS A 281 -34.12 -22.15 -27.63
N ASP A 282 -34.32 -23.37 -27.14
CA ASP A 282 -34.87 -23.68 -25.83
C ASP A 282 -33.72 -23.72 -24.80
N GLU A 283 -33.52 -22.61 -24.06
CA GLU A 283 -32.38 -22.42 -23.14
C GLU A 283 -32.28 -23.52 -22.07
N GLU A 284 -33.41 -24.05 -21.59
CA GLU A 284 -33.43 -25.16 -20.62
C GLU A 284 -32.91 -26.49 -21.20
N CYS A 285 -32.84 -26.61 -22.52
CA CYS A 285 -32.34 -27.76 -23.28
C CYS A 285 -30.93 -27.52 -23.85
N ASN A 286 -30.38 -26.31 -23.67
CA ASN A 286 -29.06 -25.92 -24.16
C ASN A 286 -27.93 -26.30 -23.18
N ASN A 287 -27.80 -27.60 -22.90
CA ASN A 287 -26.70 -28.13 -22.09
C ASN A 287 -26.23 -29.47 -22.64
N TYR A 288 -25.06 -29.92 -22.19
CA TYR A 288 -24.42 -31.15 -22.65
C TYR A 288 -25.30 -32.40 -22.43
N ALA A 289 -26.05 -32.47 -21.32
CA ALA A 289 -26.91 -33.62 -21.03
C ALA A 289 -28.14 -33.71 -21.96
N CYS A 290 -28.56 -32.59 -22.54
CA CYS A 290 -29.70 -32.47 -23.45
C CYS A 290 -29.28 -32.33 -24.94
N ASP A 291 -28.02 -32.65 -25.29
CA ASP A 291 -27.47 -32.52 -26.65
C ASP A 291 -27.59 -31.11 -27.26
N PHE A 292 -27.46 -30.07 -26.43
CA PHE A 292 -27.46 -28.66 -26.84
C PHE A 292 -28.66 -28.27 -27.72
N ASP A 293 -29.84 -28.77 -27.36
CA ASP A 293 -31.08 -28.51 -28.10
C ASP A 293 -30.98 -28.82 -29.61
N GLY A 294 -30.14 -29.80 -29.99
CA GLY A 294 -29.99 -30.19 -31.39
C GLY A 294 -29.17 -29.20 -32.21
N ASN A 295 -28.40 -28.34 -31.54
CA ASN A 295 -27.63 -27.23 -32.10
C ASN A 295 -28.48 -26.07 -32.63
N ASP A 296 -29.76 -25.99 -32.27
CA ASP A 296 -30.61 -24.85 -32.61
C ASP A 296 -30.14 -23.56 -31.92
N CYS A 297 -29.56 -23.70 -30.73
CA CYS A 297 -28.81 -22.64 -30.07
C CYS A 297 -27.37 -22.56 -30.65
N THR A 298 -27.16 -21.83 -31.74
CA THR A 298 -25.80 -21.59 -32.27
C THR A 298 -24.96 -20.82 -31.24
N LEU A 299 -23.87 -21.38 -30.71
CA LEU A 299 -22.58 -21.57 -31.37
C LEU A 299 -22.20 -23.05 -31.57
N GLY A 300 -22.86 -23.73 -32.53
CA GLY A 300 -22.50 -25.08 -33.02
C GLY A 300 -21.16 -25.14 -33.77
N ILE A 301 -20.10 -24.58 -33.17
CA ILE A 301 -18.73 -24.65 -33.63
C ILE A 301 -18.04 -25.61 -32.69
N ASN A 302 -17.48 -26.70 -33.20
CA ASN A 302 -16.49 -27.48 -32.46
C ASN A 302 -15.16 -26.69 -32.54
N PRO A 303 -14.72 -25.99 -31.48
CA PRO A 303 -13.52 -25.17 -31.54
C PRO A 303 -12.25 -26.01 -31.64
N TRP A 304 -12.34 -27.33 -31.44
CA TRP A 304 -11.25 -28.29 -31.64
C TRP A 304 -11.30 -28.96 -33.02
N ALA A 305 -12.21 -28.58 -33.93
CA ALA A 305 -12.36 -29.21 -35.25
C ALA A 305 -11.07 -29.18 -36.08
N ASN A 306 -10.23 -28.16 -35.87
CA ASN A 306 -8.94 -28.02 -36.54
C ASN A 306 -7.74 -28.46 -35.68
N CYS A 307 -7.98 -28.97 -34.46
CA CYS A 307 -6.93 -29.43 -33.57
C CYS A 307 -6.35 -30.76 -34.06
N THR A 308 -5.06 -30.78 -34.39
CA THR A 308 -4.34 -31.94 -34.93
C THR A 308 -3.45 -32.65 -33.92
N ALA A 309 -3.60 -32.33 -32.63
CA ALA A 309 -2.81 -32.93 -31.56
C ALA A 309 -3.00 -34.47 -31.50
N PRO A 310 -1.95 -35.21 -31.08
CA PRO A 310 -2.02 -36.67 -30.90
C PRO A 310 -2.93 -37.08 -29.73
N ILE A 311 -3.27 -36.15 -28.85
CA ILE A 311 -4.15 -36.33 -27.69
C ILE A 311 -5.43 -35.50 -27.84
N LYS A 312 -6.47 -35.87 -27.10
CA LYS A 312 -7.77 -35.18 -27.11
C LYS A 312 -7.71 -33.91 -26.26
N CYS A 313 -7.29 -32.79 -26.86
CA CYS A 313 -7.04 -31.55 -26.12
C CYS A 313 -8.24 -30.99 -25.34
N TRP A 314 -9.48 -31.32 -25.70
CA TRP A 314 -10.64 -30.91 -24.90
C TRP A 314 -10.74 -31.63 -23.53
N GLU A 315 -10.02 -32.74 -23.33
CA GLU A 315 -9.98 -33.45 -22.04
C GLU A 315 -8.98 -32.81 -21.05
N PHE A 316 -8.07 -31.96 -21.54
CA PHE A 316 -6.99 -31.34 -20.78
C PHE A 316 -7.00 -29.80 -20.84
N PHE A 317 -7.92 -29.21 -21.62
CA PHE A 317 -8.07 -27.77 -21.75
C PHE A 317 -8.34 -27.08 -20.40
N MET A 318 -7.47 -26.16 -19.97
CA MET A 318 -7.54 -25.45 -18.67
C MET A 318 -7.53 -26.39 -17.46
N ASP A 319 -6.74 -27.48 -17.52
CA ASP A 319 -6.55 -28.38 -16.38
C ASP A 319 -5.41 -27.93 -15.44
N GLY A 320 -4.69 -26.86 -15.81
CA GLY A 320 -3.59 -26.28 -15.05
C GLY A 320 -2.24 -26.99 -15.24
N ILE A 321 -2.16 -27.92 -16.19
CA ILE A 321 -0.94 -28.63 -16.57
C ILE A 321 -0.65 -28.28 -18.02
N CYS A 322 0.51 -27.68 -18.30
CA CYS A 322 0.89 -27.41 -19.68
C CYS A 322 1.11 -28.72 -20.47
N ASN A 323 0.16 -29.03 -21.36
CA ASN A 323 0.26 -30.03 -22.41
C ASN A 323 0.74 -29.37 -23.69
N ASP A 324 2.06 -29.40 -23.90
CA ASP A 324 2.71 -28.81 -25.09
C ASP A 324 2.09 -29.27 -26.43
N GLU A 325 1.55 -30.50 -26.47
CA GLU A 325 0.87 -31.06 -27.65
C GLU A 325 -0.45 -30.34 -27.99
N CYS A 326 -1.08 -29.71 -27.00
CA CYS A 326 -2.31 -28.92 -27.10
C CYS A 326 -2.05 -27.42 -27.17
N ASN A 327 -0.79 -26.99 -27.03
CA ASN A 327 -0.37 -25.59 -27.07
C ASN A 327 -0.22 -25.05 -28.52
N SER A 328 -1.30 -25.12 -29.29
CA SER A 328 -1.37 -24.55 -30.63
C SER A 328 -2.64 -23.71 -30.80
N PRO A 329 -2.66 -22.74 -31.73
CA PRO A 329 -3.86 -21.92 -31.98
C PRO A 329 -5.09 -22.75 -32.34
N GLN A 330 -4.90 -23.87 -33.04
CA GLN A 330 -5.97 -24.78 -33.47
C GLN A 330 -6.48 -25.68 -32.34
N CYS A 331 -5.68 -25.87 -31.29
CA CYS A 331 -6.03 -26.60 -30.07
C CYS A 331 -6.26 -25.65 -28.89
N LEU A 332 -6.50 -24.36 -29.17
CA LEU A 332 -6.84 -23.31 -28.20
C LEU A 332 -5.77 -23.09 -27.11
N PHE A 333 -4.50 -23.27 -27.46
CA PHE A 333 -3.34 -23.05 -26.59
C PHE A 333 -3.42 -23.78 -25.25
N ASP A 334 -4.04 -24.95 -25.23
CA ASP A 334 -4.23 -25.72 -24.00
C ASP A 334 -4.90 -24.91 -22.88
N GLY A 335 -5.89 -24.09 -23.23
CA GLY A 335 -6.54 -23.22 -22.24
C GLY A 335 -5.65 -22.07 -21.72
N ARG A 336 -4.48 -21.86 -22.33
CA ARG A 336 -3.36 -21.01 -21.88
C ARG A 336 -2.61 -21.53 -20.67
N ASP A 337 -2.72 -22.81 -20.33
CA ASP A 337 -1.93 -23.43 -19.25
C ASP A 337 -0.41 -23.43 -19.55
N CYS A 338 -0.05 -23.33 -20.84
CA CYS A 338 1.33 -23.20 -21.30
C CYS A 338 1.83 -21.76 -21.43
N GLU A 339 0.98 -20.75 -21.25
CA GLU A 339 1.46 -19.38 -21.12
C GLU A 339 2.22 -19.29 -19.80
N LYS A 340 3.53 -19.04 -19.89
CA LYS A 340 4.29 -18.66 -18.72
C LYS A 340 3.66 -17.39 -18.19
N THR A 341 2.91 -17.50 -17.10
CA THR A 341 2.61 -16.36 -16.26
C THR A 341 3.95 -15.76 -15.89
N LEU A 342 4.19 -14.52 -16.36
CA LEU A 342 5.24 -13.71 -15.77
C LEU A 342 4.97 -13.73 -14.27
N GLN A 343 6.02 -13.90 -13.47
CA GLN A 343 5.87 -13.80 -12.02
C GLN A 343 5.14 -12.49 -11.75
N PRO A 344 4.06 -12.51 -10.96
CA PRO A 344 3.33 -11.28 -10.67
C PRO A 344 4.32 -10.27 -10.10
N CYS A 345 4.34 -9.06 -10.67
CA CYS A 345 5.11 -7.94 -10.14
C CYS A 345 4.91 -7.89 -8.63
N ASN A 346 5.97 -7.65 -7.87
CA ASN A 346 5.84 -7.54 -6.42
C ASN A 346 4.70 -6.52 -6.11
N PRO A 347 3.68 -6.90 -5.30
CA PRO A 347 2.45 -6.12 -5.13
C PRO A 347 2.69 -4.67 -4.69
N VAL A 348 3.80 -4.42 -3.99
CA VAL A 348 4.21 -3.08 -3.56
C VAL A 348 4.57 -2.18 -4.74
N TYR A 349 5.15 -2.76 -5.80
CA TYR A 349 5.55 -2.04 -7.00
C TYR A 349 4.46 -2.03 -8.07
N GLU A 350 3.52 -2.98 -8.05
CA GLU A 350 2.46 -3.09 -9.06
C GLU A 350 1.56 -1.85 -9.11
N ASP A 351 1.10 -1.35 -7.97
CA ASP A 351 0.26 -0.14 -7.90
C ASP A 351 1.03 1.14 -8.27
N TYR A 352 2.30 1.21 -7.89
CA TYR A 352 3.18 2.31 -8.25
C TYR A 352 3.45 2.33 -9.76
N CYS A 353 3.80 1.18 -10.35
CA CYS A 353 4.07 1.07 -11.78
C CYS A 353 2.83 1.32 -12.64
N LYS A 354 1.63 0.91 -12.21
CA LYS A 354 0.36 1.23 -12.88
C LYS A 354 0.07 2.72 -12.95
N GLN A 355 0.33 3.47 -11.87
CA GLN A 355 0.05 4.91 -11.81
C GLN A 355 1.09 5.77 -12.54
N HIS A 356 2.28 5.21 -12.77
CA HIS A 356 3.40 5.90 -13.39
C HIS A 356 3.74 5.39 -14.81
N TYR A 357 2.97 4.42 -15.34
CA TYR A 357 3.13 3.93 -16.69
C TYR A 357 2.83 5.02 -17.74
N ALA A 358 3.74 5.18 -18.70
CA ALA A 358 3.62 6.10 -19.85
C ALA A 358 3.42 7.59 -19.50
N ASN A 359 3.86 8.03 -18.32
CA ASN A 359 3.78 9.44 -17.88
C ASN A 359 4.89 10.36 -18.44
N GLY A 360 5.84 9.82 -19.22
CA GLY A 360 6.95 10.56 -19.81
C GLY A 360 8.19 10.71 -18.92
N HIS A 361 8.19 10.10 -17.72
CA HIS A 361 9.32 10.02 -16.80
C HIS A 361 9.80 8.56 -16.67
N CYS A 362 11.09 8.36 -16.34
CA CYS A 362 11.70 7.04 -16.27
C CYS A 362 11.81 6.57 -14.82
N ASP A 363 10.96 5.63 -14.43
CA ASP A 363 10.86 5.10 -13.07
C ASP A 363 11.62 3.76 -12.94
N TYR A 364 12.87 3.84 -12.47
CA TYR A 364 13.80 2.70 -12.43
C TYR A 364 13.32 1.49 -11.61
N GLY A 365 12.40 1.67 -10.67
CA GLY A 365 11.82 0.58 -9.87
C GLY A 365 10.86 -0.32 -10.65
N CYS A 366 10.33 0.15 -11.79
CA CYS A 366 9.39 -0.57 -12.66
C CYS A 366 10.07 -1.23 -13.86
N ASN A 367 11.37 -1.05 -14.03
CA ASN A 367 12.11 -1.51 -15.20
C ASN A 367 12.72 -2.89 -14.96
N ASN A 368 11.87 -3.91 -14.81
CA ASN A 368 12.29 -5.30 -14.70
C ASN A 368 11.32 -6.21 -15.47
N ALA A 369 11.67 -7.47 -15.66
CA ALA A 369 10.87 -8.40 -16.47
C ALA A 369 9.51 -8.79 -15.85
N GLU A 370 9.28 -8.45 -14.58
CA GLU A 370 8.10 -8.81 -13.80
C GLU A 370 7.02 -7.69 -13.75
N CYS A 371 7.32 -6.41 -14.09
CA CYS A 371 6.47 -5.22 -13.80
C CYS A 371 6.01 -4.33 -15.00
#